data_AF-A0A965JWF2-F1
#
_entry.id   AF-A0A965JWF2-F1
#
_cell.length_a   1.000
_cell.length_b   1.000
_cell.length_c   1.000
_cell.angle_alpha   90.00
_cell.angle_beta   90.00
_cell.angle_gamma   90.00
#
_symmetry.space_group_name_H-M   'P 1'
#
loop_
_entity.id
_entity.type
_entity.pdbx_description
1 polymer ?
#
loop_
_entity_poly.entity_id
_entity_poly.type
_entity_poly.pdbx_seq_one_letter_code
_entity_poly.pdbx_strand_id
1 'polypeptide(L)'
;DQLCQSRGERVDLILCAGQKLDMALQHIDTHQLPMLSQYDYDILLQNCDLNLVRGEDSFVRAQLAGRPFIWDIYQQTDGVHLQKHAAFFALFSQYCPKPLLPALHALHHYELPEHWWQLLPELNQQAQLWARYLLEQTPLEVKIQDFVKTQENMR
;
A
#
# COMPACT_ATOMS: atom_id res chain seq x y z
N ASP A 1 8.93 17.06 3.16
CA ASP A 1 9.33 18.33 3.80
C ASP A 1 9.58 19.44 2.78
N GLN A 2 10.60 19.34 1.90
CA GLN A 2 10.87 20.38 0.88
C GLN A 2 9.67 20.69 -0.03
N LEU A 3 8.96 19.65 -0.51
CA LEU A 3 7.75 19.86 -1.31
C LEU A 3 6.62 20.53 -0.51
N CYS A 4 6.46 20.18 0.77
CA CYS A 4 5.49 20.82 1.66
C CYS A 4 5.83 22.29 1.87
N GLN A 5 7.12 22.60 2.08
CA GLN A 5 7.63 23.96 2.21
C GLN A 5 7.34 24.81 0.96
N SER A 6 7.63 24.30 -0.25
CA SER A 6 7.42 25.06 -1.48
C SER A 6 5.94 25.32 -1.79
N ARG A 7 5.04 24.54 -1.18
CA ARG A 7 3.59 24.61 -1.37
C ARG A 7 2.85 25.27 -0.21
N GLY A 8 3.53 25.53 0.91
CA GLY A 8 2.89 26.00 2.14
C GLY A 8 1.93 24.97 2.76
N GLU A 9 2.14 23.69 2.49
CA GLU A 9 1.33 22.58 3.00
C GLU A 9 1.95 21.99 4.28
N ARG A 10 1.12 21.31 5.09
CA ARG A 10 1.57 20.46 6.20
C ARG A 10 1.01 19.05 6.01
N VAL A 11 1.75 18.06 6.51
CA VAL A 11 1.36 16.65 6.42
C VAL A 11 1.47 16.01 7.80
N ASP A 12 0.45 15.27 8.19
CA ASP A 12 0.50 14.41 9.37
C ASP A 12 1.15 13.07 9.01
N LEU A 13 2.24 12.72 9.71
CA LEU A 13 2.89 11.43 9.61
C LEU A 13 2.57 10.59 10.84
N ILE A 14 1.78 9.55 10.64
CA ILE A 14 1.41 8.60 11.70
C ILE A 14 2.46 7.50 11.77
N LEU A 15 3.16 7.41 12.91
CA LEU A 15 4.19 6.41 13.18
C LEU A 15 3.61 5.29 14.04
N CYS A 16 3.60 4.07 13.51
CA CYS A 16 3.15 2.89 14.25
C CYS A 16 4.18 2.50 15.33
N ALA A 17 3.78 1.60 16.23
CA ALA A 17 4.61 1.18 17.35
C ALA A 17 6.02 0.73 16.92
N GLY A 18 7.04 1.27 17.60
CA GLY A 18 8.44 0.95 17.34
C GLY A 18 9.06 1.66 16.13
N GLN A 19 8.30 2.41 15.35
CA GLN A 19 8.84 3.28 14.29
C GLN A 19 9.27 4.62 14.87
N LYS A 20 10.35 5.17 14.34
CA LYS A 20 10.89 6.48 14.73
C LYS A 20 11.41 7.20 13.49
N LEU A 21 11.40 8.52 13.58
CA LEU A 21 12.04 9.40 12.63
C LEU A 21 13.29 9.98 13.29
N ASP A 22 14.45 9.79 12.67
CA ASP A 22 15.74 10.23 13.24
C ASP A 22 16.03 11.72 12.98
N MET A 23 15.10 12.44 12.35
CA MET A 23 15.24 13.85 12.02
C MET A 23 13.95 14.62 12.25
N ALA A 24 14.09 15.87 12.71
CA ALA A 24 12.98 16.81 12.78
C ALA A 24 12.69 17.39 11.39
N LEU A 25 11.42 17.39 11.00
CA LEU A 25 10.92 17.97 9.76
C LEU A 25 10.01 19.15 10.11
N GLN A 26 10.07 20.25 9.36
CA GLN A 26 9.40 21.50 9.74
C GLN A 26 7.92 21.52 9.33
N HIS A 27 7.58 20.82 8.24
CA HIS A 27 6.27 20.82 7.62
C HIS A 27 5.57 19.45 7.73
N ILE A 28 6.12 18.55 8.55
CA ILE A 28 5.56 17.23 8.82
C ILE A 28 5.33 17.08 10.32
N ASP A 29 4.07 16.93 10.71
CA ASP A 29 3.65 16.73 12.09
C ASP A 29 3.63 15.23 12.39
N THR A 30 4.44 14.78 13.34
CA THR A 30 4.57 13.35 13.64
C THR A 30 3.68 12.93 14.81
N HIS A 31 2.89 11.87 14.62
CA HIS A 31 1.99 11.32 15.65
C HIS A 31 2.35 9.87 15.93
N GLN A 32 2.68 9.54 17.17
CA GLN A 32 3.05 8.19 17.57
C GLN A 32 1.81 7.40 18.02
N LEU A 33 1.58 6.23 17.44
CA LEU A 33 0.54 5.31 17.88
C LEU A 33 1.12 4.14 18.69
N PRO A 34 0.37 3.62 19.68
CA PRO A 34 0.72 2.37 20.36
C PRO A 34 0.55 1.18 19.40
N MET A 35 0.90 -0.01 19.89
CA MET A 35 0.60 -1.24 19.14
C MET A 35 -0.92 -1.37 19.02
N LEU A 36 -1.42 -1.50 17.79
CA LEU A 36 -2.83 -1.60 17.49
C LEU A 36 -3.28 -3.06 17.38
N SER A 37 -4.56 -3.31 17.59
CA SER A 37 -5.18 -4.55 17.13
C SER A 37 -5.19 -4.60 15.61
N GLN A 38 -5.34 -5.79 15.01
CA GLN A 38 -5.47 -5.89 13.54
C GLN A 38 -6.67 -5.07 13.02
N TYR A 39 -7.79 -5.09 13.74
CA TYR A 39 -9.00 -4.35 13.37
C TYR A 39 -8.76 -2.84 13.36
N ASP A 40 -8.12 -2.31 14.41
CA ASP A 40 -7.82 -0.87 14.49
C ASP A 40 -6.76 -0.45 13.47
N TYR A 41 -5.84 -1.36 13.13
CA TYR A 41 -4.87 -1.13 12.05
C TYR A 41 -5.55 -1.01 10.69
N ASP A 42 -6.58 -1.81 10.40
CA ASP A 42 -7.35 -1.67 9.17
C ASP A 42 -8.10 -0.34 9.09
N ILE A 43 -8.68 0.10 10.23
CA ILE A 43 -9.32 1.41 10.32
C ILE A 43 -8.29 2.51 10.06
N LEU A 44 -7.09 2.41 10.62
CA LEU A 44 -6.01 3.36 10.35
C LEU A 44 -5.71 3.43 8.85
N LEU A 45 -5.48 2.28 8.19
CA LEU A 45 -5.18 2.23 6.76
C LEU A 45 -6.26 2.89 5.89
N GLN A 46 -7.54 2.73 6.26
CA GLN A 46 -8.67 3.33 5.53
C GLN A 46 -8.77 4.85 5.67
N ASN A 47 -8.26 5.40 6.78
CA ASN A 47 -8.33 6.83 7.09
C ASN A 47 -7.09 7.61 6.62
N CYS A 48 -5.98 6.94 6.31
CA CYS A 48 -4.81 7.57 5.71
C CYS A 48 -5.00 7.88 4.22
N ASP A 49 -4.46 9.01 3.75
CA ASP A 49 -4.42 9.36 2.32
C ASP A 49 -3.37 8.57 1.53
N LEU A 50 -2.29 8.13 2.20
CA LEU A 50 -1.23 7.30 1.66
C LEU A 50 -0.70 6.39 2.77
N ASN A 51 -0.51 5.10 2.47
CA ASN A 51 0.01 4.13 3.43
C ASN A 51 1.41 3.62 3.04
N LEU A 52 2.37 3.69 3.96
CA LEU A 52 3.68 3.06 3.80
C LEU A 52 3.67 1.74 4.58
N VAL A 53 3.67 0.62 3.88
CA VAL A 53 3.50 -0.73 4.46
C VAL A 53 4.66 -1.64 4.09
N ARG A 54 4.84 -2.73 4.86
CA ARG A 54 5.96 -3.66 4.69
C ARG A 54 5.59 -5.12 4.90
N GLY A 55 6.42 -6.01 4.36
CA GLY A 55 6.17 -7.45 4.46
C GLY A 55 4.91 -7.88 3.70
N GLU A 56 4.21 -8.90 4.19
CA GLU A 56 3.10 -9.54 3.45
C GLU A 56 1.72 -9.17 4.00
N ASP A 57 1.50 -9.28 5.32
CA ASP A 57 0.18 -9.03 5.92
C ASP A 57 -0.27 -7.58 5.68
N SER A 58 0.53 -6.60 6.12
CA SER A 58 0.18 -5.18 5.94
C SER A 58 0.10 -4.75 4.46
N PHE A 59 0.84 -5.42 3.57
CA PHE A 59 0.72 -5.23 2.12
C PHE A 59 -0.64 -5.66 1.59
N VAL A 60 -1.17 -6.81 2.04
CA VAL A 60 -2.53 -7.24 1.69
C VAL A 60 -3.56 -6.30 2.30
N ARG A 61 -3.42 -5.91 3.58
CA ARG A 61 -4.35 -4.99 4.25
C ARG A 61 -4.44 -3.63 3.54
N ALA A 62 -3.30 -3.06 3.11
CA ALA A 62 -3.27 -1.79 2.39
C ALA A 62 -4.01 -1.84 1.05
N GLN A 63 -3.88 -2.94 0.31
CA GLN A 63 -4.62 -3.15 -0.93
C GLN A 63 -6.13 -3.18 -0.68
N LEU A 64 -6.57 -3.90 0.36
CA LEU A 64 -7.98 -4.01 0.73
C LEU A 64 -8.56 -2.70 1.27
N ALA A 65 -7.73 -1.86 1.88
CA ALA A 65 -8.14 -0.52 2.34
C ALA A 65 -8.50 0.41 1.17
N GLY A 66 -8.07 0.10 -0.07
CA GLY A 66 -8.41 0.89 -1.25
C GLY A 66 -7.85 2.30 -1.23
N ARG A 67 -6.70 2.49 -0.56
CA ARG A 67 -5.94 3.75 -0.51
C ARG A 67 -4.61 3.60 -1.25
N PRO A 68 -4.04 4.68 -1.79
CA PRO A 68 -2.67 4.67 -2.30
C PRO A 68 -1.72 4.10 -1.24
N PHE A 69 -0.74 3.33 -1.69
CA PHE A 69 0.25 2.77 -0.77
C PHE A 69 1.60 2.58 -1.45
N ILE A 70 2.64 2.53 -0.63
CA ILE A 70 4.00 2.15 -1.00
C ILE A 70 4.33 0.85 -0.25
N TRP A 71 4.87 -0.13 -0.99
CA TRP A 71 5.23 -1.43 -0.43
C TRP A 71 6.74 -1.57 -0.27
N ASP A 72 7.20 -1.46 0.96
CA ASP A 72 8.58 -1.78 1.36
C ASP A 72 8.73 -3.30 1.48
N ILE A 73 9.07 -3.91 0.35
CA ILE A 73 9.33 -5.34 0.26
C ILE A 73 10.72 -5.64 0.84
N TYR A 74 10.80 -6.63 1.74
CA TYR A 74 12.07 -7.02 2.34
C TYR A 74 13.09 -7.40 1.26
N GLN A 75 14.26 -6.78 1.33
CA GLN A 75 15.39 -7.11 0.47
C GLN A 75 15.81 -8.57 0.72
N GLN A 76 15.87 -9.33 -0.37
CA GLN A 76 16.34 -10.72 -0.38
C GLN A 76 17.68 -10.78 -1.11
N THR A 77 18.58 -11.65 -0.64
CA THR A 77 19.98 -11.78 -1.08
C THR A 77 20.14 -11.98 -2.59
N ASP A 78 19.16 -12.59 -3.26
CA ASP A 78 19.24 -12.93 -4.69
C ASP A 78 18.41 -11.98 -5.59
N GLY A 79 17.95 -10.84 -5.08
CA GLY A 79 17.17 -9.87 -5.87
C GLY A 79 15.74 -10.32 -6.20
N VAL A 80 15.29 -11.47 -5.70
CA VAL A 80 13.93 -12.02 -5.92
C VAL A 80 12.83 -11.05 -5.49
N HIS A 81 13.10 -10.22 -4.48
CA HIS A 81 12.20 -9.16 -4.05
C HIS A 81 11.85 -8.17 -5.18
N LEU A 82 12.80 -7.83 -6.06
CA LEU A 82 12.54 -6.96 -7.21
C LEU A 82 11.64 -7.62 -8.24
N GLN A 83 11.81 -8.93 -8.48
CA GLN A 83 10.95 -9.70 -9.38
C GLN A 83 9.52 -9.77 -8.85
N LYS A 84 9.35 -9.99 -7.53
CA LYS A 84 8.03 -9.97 -6.87
C LYS A 84 7.36 -8.60 -6.98
N HIS A 85 8.11 -7.53 -6.71
CA HIS A 85 7.60 -6.17 -6.87
C HIS A 85 7.17 -5.88 -8.31
N ALA A 86 8.01 -6.21 -9.30
CA ALA A 86 7.72 -6.01 -10.71
C ALA A 86 6.49 -6.82 -11.18
N ALA A 87 6.38 -8.08 -10.75
CA ALA A 87 5.25 -8.93 -11.07
C ALA A 87 3.93 -8.39 -10.47
N PHE A 88 3.97 -7.96 -9.21
CA PHE A 88 2.82 -7.31 -8.59
C PHE A 88 2.44 -6.02 -9.32
N PHE A 89 3.41 -5.13 -9.57
CA PHE A 89 3.16 -3.85 -10.23
C PHE A 89 2.57 -4.04 -11.63
N ALA A 90 3.06 -5.01 -12.41
CA ALA A 90 2.55 -5.32 -13.74
C ALA A 90 1.07 -5.78 -13.75
N LEU A 91 0.59 -6.38 -12.66
CA LEU A 91 -0.84 -6.71 -12.48
C LEU A 91 -1.61 -5.50 -11.99
N PHE A 92 -1.12 -4.85 -10.95
CA PHE A 92 -1.75 -3.70 -10.30
C PHE A 92 -1.98 -2.54 -11.28
N SER A 93 -0.99 -2.25 -12.13
CA SER A 93 -1.04 -1.16 -13.11
C SER A 93 -2.08 -1.36 -14.20
N GLN A 94 -2.60 -2.57 -14.41
CA GLN A 94 -3.66 -2.83 -15.41
C GLN A 94 -4.98 -2.14 -15.04
N TYR A 95 -5.17 -1.84 -13.75
CA TYR A 95 -6.33 -1.14 -13.22
C TYR A 95 -6.13 0.39 -13.18
N CYS A 96 -4.99 0.87 -13.69
CA CYS A 96 -4.66 2.28 -13.75
C CYS A 96 -5.04 2.89 -15.11
N PRO A 97 -5.77 4.02 -15.14
CA PRO A 97 -5.92 4.80 -16.37
C PRO A 97 -4.55 5.18 -16.94
N LYS A 98 -4.37 5.06 -18.27
CA LYS A 98 -3.09 5.34 -18.94
C LYS A 98 -2.46 6.70 -18.59
N PRO A 99 -3.21 7.81 -18.49
CA PRO A 99 -2.62 9.11 -18.13
C PRO A 99 -2.00 9.15 -16.73
N LEU A 100 -2.46 8.29 -15.82
CA LEU A 100 -2.02 8.25 -14.42
C LEU A 100 -0.85 7.28 -14.20
N LEU A 101 -0.56 6.42 -15.17
CA LEU A 101 0.47 5.39 -15.08
C LEU A 101 1.87 5.93 -14.72
N PRO A 102 2.35 7.07 -15.27
CA PRO A 102 3.64 7.64 -14.87
C PRO A 102 3.69 8.01 -13.38
N ALA A 103 2.62 8.59 -12.84
CA ALA A 103 2.53 8.94 -11.43
C ALA A 103 2.46 7.70 -10.53
N LEU A 104 1.69 6.68 -10.96
CA LEU A 104 1.63 5.40 -10.27
C LEU A 104 3.00 4.71 -10.24
N HIS A 105 3.71 4.72 -11.37
CA HIS A 105 5.07 4.20 -11.45
C HIS A 105 6.01 4.93 -10.49
N ALA A 106 6.01 6.26 -10.53
CA ALA A 106 6.84 7.09 -9.68
C ALA A 106 6.59 6.83 -8.18
N LEU A 107 5.32 6.71 -7.77
CA LEU A 107 4.94 6.37 -6.40
C LEU A 107 5.51 5.01 -5.96
N HIS A 108 5.30 3.96 -6.75
CA HIS A 108 5.72 2.60 -6.40
C HIS A 108 7.23 2.36 -6.50
N HIS A 109 7.97 3.22 -7.20
CA HIS A 109 9.43 3.15 -7.31
C HIS A 109 10.15 4.17 -6.42
N TYR A 110 9.46 4.75 -5.43
CA TYR A 110 10.04 5.69 -4.47
C TYR A 110 10.64 6.94 -5.12
N GLU A 111 10.11 7.35 -6.27
CA GLU A 111 10.55 8.57 -6.93
C GLU A 111 10.04 9.82 -6.19
N LEU A 112 10.64 10.98 -6.51
CA LEU A 112 10.34 12.24 -5.83
C LEU A 112 8.84 12.55 -5.81
N PRO A 113 8.27 12.98 -4.66
CA PRO A 113 6.84 13.26 -4.53
C PRO A 113 6.28 14.27 -5.52
N GLU A 114 7.10 15.16 -6.09
CA GLU A 114 6.68 16.11 -7.13
C GLU A 114 6.05 15.45 -8.36
N HIS A 115 6.39 14.19 -8.65
CA HIS A 115 5.84 13.44 -9.79
C HIS A 115 4.44 12.86 -9.56
N TRP A 116 3.99 12.74 -8.31
CA TRP A 116 2.78 12.00 -7.99
C TRP A 116 1.90 12.61 -6.89
N TRP A 117 2.43 13.51 -6.04
CA TRP A 117 1.72 14.06 -4.87
C TRP A 117 0.40 14.74 -5.23
N GLN A 118 0.38 15.52 -6.32
CA GLN A 118 -0.84 16.19 -6.80
C GLN A 118 -1.89 15.27 -7.37
N LEU A 119 -1.48 14.06 -7.76
CA LEU A 119 -2.33 13.05 -8.37
C LEU A 119 -2.79 12.02 -7.34
N LEU A 120 -2.52 12.22 -6.04
CA LEU A 120 -2.99 11.33 -4.98
C LEU A 120 -4.52 11.09 -5.01
N PRO A 121 -5.39 12.10 -5.26
CA PRO A 121 -6.82 11.87 -5.38
C PRO A 121 -7.19 10.91 -6.52
N GLU A 122 -6.54 11.02 -7.68
CA GLU A 122 -6.72 10.14 -8.82
C GLU A 122 -6.13 8.74 -8.57
N LEU A 123 -4.95 8.67 -7.95
CA LEU A 123 -4.32 7.41 -7.54
C LEU A 123 -5.19 6.67 -6.52
N ASN A 124 -5.91 7.39 -5.67
CA ASN A 124 -6.88 6.80 -4.74
C ASN A 124 -8.05 6.14 -5.48
N GLN A 125 -8.53 6.71 -6.58
CA GLN A 125 -9.56 6.06 -7.40
C GLN A 125 -9.04 4.76 -8.02
N GLN A 126 -7.79 4.74 -8.49
CA GLN A 126 -7.14 3.52 -9.00
C GLN A 126 -7.02 2.45 -7.89
N ALA A 127 -6.57 2.83 -6.69
CA ALA A 127 -6.46 1.91 -5.56
C ALA A 127 -7.82 1.30 -5.17
N GLN A 128 -8.90 2.08 -5.23
CA GLN A 128 -10.26 1.58 -5.00
C GLN A 128 -10.73 0.59 -6.07
N LEU A 129 -10.39 0.82 -7.34
CA LEU A 129 -10.71 -0.13 -8.42
C LEU A 129 -9.99 -1.46 -8.22
N TRP A 130 -8.72 -1.43 -7.83
CA TRP A 130 -7.97 -2.63 -7.47
C TRP A 130 -8.58 -3.36 -6.28
N ALA A 131 -8.92 -2.65 -5.21
CA ALA A 131 -9.54 -3.24 -4.03
C ALA A 131 -10.86 -3.95 -4.36
N ARG A 132 -11.72 -3.33 -5.20
CA ARG A 132 -12.96 -3.95 -5.68
C ARG A 132 -12.69 -5.23 -6.46
N TYR A 133 -11.74 -5.21 -7.38
CA TYR A 133 -11.35 -6.40 -8.13
C TYR A 133 -10.93 -7.56 -7.21
N LEU A 134 -10.16 -7.28 -6.15
CA LEU A 134 -9.75 -8.30 -5.17
C LEU A 134 -10.94 -8.85 -4.38
N LEU A 135 -11.85 -7.98 -3.95
CA LEU A 135 -13.05 -8.37 -3.18
C LEU A 135 -14.05 -9.17 -4.01
N GLU A 136 -14.02 -9.04 -5.34
CA GLU A 136 -14.81 -9.87 -6.26
C GLU A 136 -14.21 -11.26 -6.49
N GLN A 137 -12.95 -11.49 -6.09
CA GLN A 137 -12.34 -12.83 -6.17
C GLN A 137 -12.88 -13.74 -5.08
N THR A 138 -12.94 -15.04 -5.35
CA THR A 138 -13.21 -16.03 -4.31
C THR A 138 -12.14 -15.96 -3.22
N PRO A 139 -12.53 -15.76 -1.94
CA PRO A 139 -11.60 -15.69 -0.82
C PRO A 139 -10.76 -16.97 -0.66
N LEU A 140 -9.57 -16.82 -0.08
CA LEU A 140 -8.62 -17.93 0.08
C LEU A 140 -9.19 -19.04 0.97
N GLU A 141 -9.93 -18.68 2.02
CA GLU A 141 -10.57 -19.63 2.92
C GLU A 141 -11.57 -20.54 2.20
N VAL A 142 -12.33 -20.02 1.24
CA VAL A 142 -13.27 -20.80 0.43
C VAL A 142 -12.51 -21.75 -0.49
N LYS A 143 -11.46 -21.26 -1.17
CA LYS A 143 -10.61 -22.10 -2.04
C LYS A 143 -9.96 -23.25 -1.27
N ILE A 144 -9.50 -23.01 -0.04
CA ILE A 144 -8.93 -24.04 0.82
C ILE A 144 -9.98 -25.08 1.21
N GLN A 145 -11.19 -24.64 1.61
CA GLN A 145 -12.28 -25.56 1.95
C GLN A 145 -12.67 -26.45 0.77
N ASP A 146 -12.77 -25.89 -0.43
CA ASP A 146 -13.09 -26.65 -1.63
C ASP A 146 -11.98 -27.64 -1.98
N PHE A 147 -10.71 -27.23 -1.86
CA PHE A 147 -9.58 -28.14 -2.04
C PHE A 147 -9.66 -29.35 -1.09
N VAL A 148 -9.91 -29.15 0.20
CA VAL A 148 -10.02 -30.24 1.17
C VAL A 148 -11.14 -31.22 0.80
N LYS A 149 -12.33 -30.72 0.44
CA LYS A 149 -13.46 -31.57 0.00
C LYS A 149 -13.12 -32.42 -1.23
N THR A 150 -12.38 -31.86 -2.19
CA THR A 150 -11.96 -32.63 -3.38
C THR A 150 -11.03 -33.79 -3.03
N GLN A 151 -10.13 -33.61 -2.05
CA GLN A 151 -9.21 -34.67 -1.61
C GLN A 151 -9.93 -35.77 -0.84
N GLU A 152 -10.96 -35.42 -0.06
CA GLU A 152 -11.79 -36.40 0.64
C GLU A 152 -12.62 -37.24 -0.33
N ASN A 153 -13.18 -36.63 -1.38
CA ASN A 153 -13.96 -37.35 -2.40
C ASN A 153 -13.10 -38.23 -3.34
N MET A 154 -11.78 -38.04 -3.36
CA MET A 154 -10.83 -38.86 -4.12
C MET A 154 -10.23 -40.02 -3.30
N ARG A 155 -10.57 -40.14 -2.01
CA ARG A 155 -10.19 -41.25 -1.13
C ARG A 155 -11.32 -42.26 -1.02
#